data_AF-W9HDM4-F1
#
_entry.id   AF-W9HDM4-F1
#
_cell.length_a   1.000
_cell.length_b   1.000
_cell.length_c   1.000
_cell.angle_alpha   90.00
_cell.angle_beta   90.00
_cell.angle_gamma   90.00
#
_symmetry.space_group_name_H-M   'P 1'
#
loop_
_entity.id
_entity.type
_entity.pdbx_description
1 polymer ?
#
loop_
_entity_poly.entity_id
_entity_poly.type
_entity_poly.pdbx_seq_one_letter_code
_entity_poly.pdbx_strand_id
1 'polypeptide(L)'
;MVNPLLRLTKAIDQLAGGNATVTIPYATHQDEIGVMARAVLVLKENTVEKLRLEAEQAELKRRSEDDRRRVLGDLAGRLDESVGHVVETLSGAATALQSNAQLMLSSCDDARERSSAIASTSKVSSTSVESLAAAANALSDSISDIERQTGEATGVAQTGMRQVAETNEVVAGLSDTVNEIGQVVGMIGQIAEQTNLLALNATIESARAGMAGKGFAVVASEVKNLAGQAGRATEEVTQKIQQIQEVTNRAVATMTSVAQTIERIGGIVTSIAAAVERQSGAAKTIAHNVDTASDGTKRVYSDIERVASATESTGKTADEVMRSARSVNDKAHDLRATVDGFLQKLRSA
;
A
#
# COMPACT_ATOMS: atom_id res chain seq x y z
N MET A 1 52.51 -126.65 -12.35
CA MET A 1 53.11 -125.59 -11.50
C MET A 1 52.58 -124.25 -11.99
N VAL A 2 51.90 -123.49 -11.12
CA VAL A 2 51.44 -122.13 -11.45
C VAL A 2 52.46 -121.16 -10.86
N ASN A 3 53.03 -120.30 -11.70
CA ASN A 3 54.22 -119.50 -11.39
C ASN A 3 53.90 -118.36 -10.39
N PRO A 4 54.49 -118.33 -9.18
CA PRO A 4 54.25 -117.31 -8.15
C PRO A 4 54.50 -115.86 -8.64
N LEU A 5 55.49 -115.66 -9.53
CA LEU A 5 55.78 -114.35 -10.13
C LEU A 5 54.60 -113.85 -10.96
N LEU A 6 53.95 -114.70 -11.74
CA LEU A 6 52.83 -114.32 -12.62
C LEU A 6 51.62 -113.80 -11.83
N ARG A 7 51.37 -114.37 -10.63
CA ARG A 7 50.30 -113.91 -9.73
C ARG A 7 50.66 -112.60 -9.02
N LEU A 8 51.93 -112.39 -8.69
CA LEU A 8 52.41 -111.12 -8.16
C LEU A 8 52.33 -110.02 -9.21
N THR A 9 52.75 -110.29 -10.46
CA THR A 9 52.64 -109.37 -11.60
C THR A 9 51.20 -108.99 -11.87
N LYS A 10 50.25 -109.95 -11.86
CA LYS A 10 48.83 -109.65 -12.02
C LYS A 10 48.26 -108.77 -10.89
N ALA A 11 48.74 -108.96 -9.66
CA ALA A 11 48.35 -108.12 -8.54
C ALA A 11 48.92 -106.69 -8.65
N ILE A 12 50.15 -106.55 -9.15
CA ILE A 12 50.77 -105.25 -9.47
C ILE A 12 50.03 -104.56 -10.61
N ASP A 13 49.67 -105.25 -11.70
CA ASP A 13 48.89 -104.70 -12.81
C ASP A 13 47.51 -104.21 -12.35
N GLN A 14 46.85 -104.96 -11.46
CA GLN A 14 45.57 -104.53 -10.87
C GLN A 14 45.74 -103.29 -9.97
N LEU A 15 46.83 -103.21 -9.20
CA LEU A 15 47.13 -102.05 -8.37
C LEU A 15 47.49 -100.82 -9.24
N ALA A 16 48.28 -101.00 -10.30
CA ALA A 16 48.63 -99.96 -11.27
C ALA A 16 47.40 -99.49 -12.07
N GLY A 17 46.43 -100.38 -12.31
CA GLY A 17 45.12 -100.05 -12.87
C GLY A 17 44.15 -99.36 -11.91
N GLY A 18 44.60 -98.99 -10.70
CA GLY A 18 43.80 -98.28 -9.69
C GLY A 18 42.92 -99.15 -8.80
N ASN A 19 42.97 -100.49 -8.93
CA ASN A 19 42.22 -101.41 -8.08
C ASN A 19 42.97 -101.71 -6.78
N ALA A 20 42.80 -100.83 -5.78
CA ALA A 20 43.39 -100.99 -4.46
C ALA A 20 42.72 -102.08 -3.58
N THR A 21 41.69 -102.78 -4.07
CA THR A 21 41.03 -103.90 -3.34
C THR A 21 41.67 -105.26 -3.58
N VAL A 22 42.65 -105.35 -4.49
CA VAL A 22 43.36 -106.61 -4.82
C VAL A 22 44.08 -107.20 -3.59
N THR A 23 43.95 -108.51 -3.38
CA THR A 23 44.69 -109.22 -2.32
C THR A 23 46.08 -109.58 -2.83
N ILE A 24 47.14 -109.19 -2.12
CA ILE A 24 48.52 -109.51 -2.49
C ILE A 24 48.84 -110.93 -1.97
N PRO A 25 48.97 -111.94 -2.85
CA PRO A 25 49.25 -113.30 -2.42
C PRO A 25 50.72 -113.43 -1.95
N TYR A 26 51.02 -114.43 -1.14
CA TYR A 26 52.39 -114.84 -0.77
C TYR A 26 53.18 -113.91 0.18
N ALA A 27 52.53 -112.89 0.76
CA ALA A 27 53.17 -111.95 1.70
C ALA A 27 53.73 -112.61 2.99
N THR A 28 53.24 -113.80 3.33
CA THR A 28 53.68 -114.59 4.50
C THR A 28 54.86 -115.53 4.22
N HIS A 29 55.32 -115.65 2.97
CA HIS A 29 56.49 -116.45 2.65
C HIS A 29 57.80 -115.78 3.10
N GLN A 30 58.79 -116.61 3.43
CA GLN A 30 60.12 -116.17 3.88
C GLN A 30 61.16 -116.15 2.75
N ASP A 31 60.75 -116.43 1.51
CA ASP A 31 61.59 -116.41 0.31
C ASP A 31 61.60 -115.01 -0.38
N GLU A 32 62.34 -114.89 -1.47
CA GLU A 32 62.45 -113.67 -2.28
C GLU A 32 61.10 -113.21 -2.82
N ILE A 33 60.19 -114.15 -3.09
CA ILE A 33 58.81 -113.86 -3.51
C ILE A 33 58.01 -113.22 -2.38
N GLY A 34 58.20 -113.67 -1.13
CA GLY A 34 57.61 -113.06 0.05
C GLY A 34 58.14 -111.64 0.33
N VAL A 35 59.43 -111.38 0.08
CA VAL A 35 60.01 -110.01 0.17
C VAL A 35 59.36 -109.08 -0.84
N MET A 36 59.23 -109.50 -2.10
CA MET A 36 58.55 -108.72 -3.14
C MET A 36 57.06 -108.52 -2.82
N ALA A 37 56.38 -109.55 -2.32
CA ALA A 37 54.99 -109.46 -1.90
C ALA A 37 54.76 -108.46 -0.76
N ARG A 38 55.67 -108.36 0.21
CA ARG A 38 55.63 -107.33 1.27
C ARG A 38 55.87 -105.92 0.73
N ALA A 39 56.79 -105.74 -0.21
CA ALA A 39 57.00 -104.43 -0.86
C ALA A 39 55.77 -103.97 -1.67
N VAL A 40 55.10 -104.90 -2.37
CA VAL A 40 53.84 -104.64 -3.08
C VAL A 40 52.68 -104.40 -2.10
N LEU A 41 52.67 -105.05 -0.94
CA LEU A 41 51.70 -104.79 0.13
C LEU A 41 51.84 -103.36 0.68
N VAL A 42 53.07 -102.90 0.94
CA VAL A 42 53.35 -101.49 1.32
C VAL A 42 52.92 -100.53 0.22
N LEU A 43 53.15 -100.87 -1.06
CA LEU A 43 52.69 -100.05 -2.19
C LEU A 43 51.16 -100.00 -2.28
N LYS A 44 50.47 -101.10 -1.98
CA LYS A 44 49.00 -101.15 -1.87
C LYS A 44 48.52 -100.25 -0.73
N GLU A 45 49.09 -100.38 0.46
CA GLU A 45 48.76 -99.56 1.63
C GLU A 45 48.96 -98.06 1.35
N ASN A 46 50.09 -97.68 0.73
CA ASN A 46 50.33 -96.30 0.30
C ASN A 46 49.34 -95.81 -0.77
N THR A 47 48.89 -96.68 -1.68
CA THR A 47 47.87 -96.34 -2.70
C THR A 47 46.50 -96.14 -2.08
N VAL A 48 46.11 -97.00 -1.11
CA VAL A 48 44.87 -96.84 -0.33
C VAL A 48 44.90 -95.53 0.47
N GLU A 49 46.01 -95.23 1.14
CA GLU A 49 46.14 -94.00 1.91
C GLU A 49 46.16 -92.75 1.02
N LYS A 50 46.81 -92.80 -0.16
CA LYS A 50 46.75 -91.74 -1.15
C LYS A 50 45.33 -91.46 -1.63
N LEU A 51 44.56 -92.49 -2.00
CA LEU A 51 43.17 -92.34 -2.42
C LEU A 51 42.28 -91.79 -1.28
N ARG A 52 42.54 -92.20 -0.03
CA ARG A 52 41.86 -91.67 1.16
C ARG A 52 42.15 -90.19 1.34
N LEU A 53 43.42 -89.78 1.26
CA LEU A 53 43.85 -88.38 1.37
C LEU A 53 43.34 -87.52 0.20
N GLU A 54 43.30 -88.06 -1.02
CA GLU A 54 42.72 -87.39 -2.20
C GLU A 54 41.21 -87.18 -2.04
N ALA A 55 40.48 -88.18 -1.53
CA ALA A 55 39.06 -88.05 -1.22
C ALA A 55 38.80 -87.04 -0.08
N GLU A 56 39.62 -87.05 0.95
CA GLU A 56 39.55 -86.10 2.07
C GLU A 56 39.86 -84.67 1.60
N GLN A 57 40.88 -84.47 0.75
CA GLN A 57 41.18 -83.17 0.14
C GLN A 57 40.09 -82.70 -0.82
N ALA A 58 39.50 -83.60 -1.62
CA ALA A 58 38.41 -83.27 -2.52
C ALA A 58 37.16 -82.84 -1.74
N GLU A 59 36.84 -83.51 -0.64
CA GLU A 59 35.72 -83.15 0.23
C GLU A 59 36.00 -81.84 0.99
N LEU A 60 37.21 -81.62 1.49
CA LEU A 60 37.62 -80.34 2.10
C LEU A 60 37.53 -79.18 1.11
N LYS A 61 38.01 -79.36 -0.13
CA LYS A 61 37.88 -78.37 -1.20
C LYS A 61 36.42 -78.08 -1.53
N ARG A 62 35.59 -79.12 -1.69
CA ARG A 62 34.16 -78.96 -1.97
C ARG A 62 33.43 -78.21 -0.87
N ARG A 63 33.66 -78.58 0.40
CA ARG A 63 33.12 -77.86 1.57
C ARG A 63 33.59 -76.41 1.62
N SER A 64 34.88 -76.16 1.36
CA SER A 64 35.42 -74.80 1.32
C SER A 64 34.83 -73.97 0.18
N GLU A 65 34.58 -74.56 -1.00
CA GLU A 65 33.93 -73.89 -2.12
C GLU A 65 32.45 -73.59 -1.84
N ASP A 66 31.73 -74.54 -1.22
CA ASP A 66 30.33 -74.37 -0.82
C ASP A 66 30.19 -73.31 0.29
N ASP A 67 31.05 -73.33 1.31
CA ASP A 67 31.07 -72.31 2.36
C ASP A 67 31.44 -70.93 1.78
N ARG A 68 32.41 -70.87 0.87
CA ARG A 68 32.76 -69.62 0.16
C ARG A 68 31.57 -69.08 -0.64
N ARG A 69 30.87 -69.94 -1.38
CA ARG A 69 29.65 -69.56 -2.13
C ARG A 69 28.55 -69.08 -1.20
N ARG A 70 28.33 -69.75 -0.06
CA ARG A 70 27.33 -69.34 0.93
C ARG A 70 27.64 -67.96 1.52
N VAL A 71 28.88 -67.73 1.95
CA VAL A 71 29.32 -66.45 2.52
C VAL A 71 29.22 -65.33 1.48
N LEU A 72 29.67 -65.57 0.24
CA LEU A 72 29.55 -64.60 -0.84
C LEU A 72 28.09 -64.31 -1.20
N GLY A 73 27.22 -65.31 -1.19
CA GLY A 73 25.79 -65.15 -1.43
C GLY A 73 25.09 -64.32 -0.34
N ASP A 74 25.42 -64.57 0.93
CA ASP A 74 24.89 -63.78 2.06
C ASP A 74 25.37 -62.32 1.99
N LEU A 75 26.67 -62.11 1.77
CA LEU A 75 27.24 -60.76 1.63
C LEU A 75 26.64 -60.01 0.43
N ALA A 76 26.41 -60.72 -0.69
CA ALA A 76 25.74 -60.18 -1.87
C ALA A 76 24.29 -59.79 -1.59
N GLY A 77 23.53 -60.62 -0.86
CA GLY A 77 22.15 -60.32 -0.47
C GLY A 77 22.06 -59.09 0.44
N ARG A 78 22.95 -58.99 1.44
CA ARG A 78 23.01 -57.83 2.34
C ARG A 78 23.43 -56.56 1.61
N LEU A 79 24.34 -56.66 0.64
CA LEU A 79 24.73 -55.54 -0.21
C LEU A 79 23.57 -55.08 -1.11
N ASP A 80 22.85 -56.02 -1.74
CA ASP A 80 21.68 -55.74 -2.58
C ASP A 80 20.59 -55.00 -1.80
N GLU A 81 20.24 -55.50 -0.61
CA GLU A 81 19.23 -54.90 0.26
C GLU A 81 19.67 -53.50 0.73
N SER A 82 20.91 -53.36 1.21
CA SER A 82 21.42 -52.07 1.70
C SER A 82 21.52 -51.03 0.59
N VAL A 83 22.03 -51.39 -0.59
CA VAL A 83 22.13 -50.44 -1.71
C VAL A 83 20.76 -50.14 -2.30
N GLY A 84 19.88 -51.15 -2.41
CA GLY A 84 18.50 -50.99 -2.86
C GLY A 84 17.76 -49.94 -2.02
N HIS A 85 17.84 -50.06 -0.68
CA HIS A 85 17.23 -49.10 0.23
C HIS A 85 17.81 -47.68 0.08
N VAL A 86 19.13 -47.55 -0.08
CA VAL A 86 19.79 -46.25 -0.29
C VAL A 86 19.34 -45.60 -1.61
N VAL A 87 19.30 -46.38 -2.70
CA VAL A 87 18.84 -45.90 -4.01
C VAL A 87 17.38 -45.46 -3.94
N GLU A 88 16.49 -46.25 -3.33
CA GLU A 88 15.08 -45.91 -3.21
C GLU A 88 14.87 -44.62 -2.41
N THR A 89 15.57 -44.49 -1.28
CA THR A 89 15.54 -43.28 -0.45
C THR A 89 16.04 -42.06 -1.23
N LEU A 90 17.13 -42.23 -1.98
CA LEU A 90 17.75 -41.15 -2.75
C LEU A 90 16.87 -40.69 -3.92
N SER A 91 16.27 -41.62 -4.66
CA SER A 91 15.33 -41.33 -5.74
C SER A 91 14.05 -40.66 -5.22
N GLY A 92 13.54 -41.10 -4.07
CA GLY A 92 12.41 -40.46 -3.38
C GLY A 92 12.74 -39.01 -2.99
N ALA A 93 13.91 -38.79 -2.37
CA ALA A 93 14.37 -37.45 -1.99
C ALA A 93 14.58 -36.54 -3.20
N ALA A 94 15.17 -37.06 -4.29
CA ALA A 94 15.34 -36.32 -5.54
C ALA A 94 14.01 -35.91 -6.16
N THR A 95 13.03 -36.83 -6.20
CA THR A 95 11.68 -36.53 -6.71
C THR A 95 11.00 -35.44 -5.88
N ALA A 96 11.12 -35.51 -4.56
CA ALA A 96 10.58 -34.48 -3.66
C ALA A 96 11.26 -33.11 -3.87
N LEU A 97 12.58 -33.07 -4.03
CA LEU A 97 13.31 -31.83 -4.34
C LEU A 97 12.87 -31.23 -5.68
N GLN A 98 12.68 -32.07 -6.70
CA GLN A 98 12.24 -31.62 -8.02
C GLN A 98 10.81 -31.03 -7.97
N SER A 99 9.91 -31.65 -7.20
CA SER A 99 8.56 -31.13 -6.96
C SER A 99 8.59 -29.80 -6.21
N ASN A 100 9.37 -29.70 -5.14
CA ASN A 100 9.51 -28.46 -4.36
C ASN A 100 10.08 -27.31 -5.20
N ALA A 101 11.09 -27.58 -6.02
CA ALA A 101 11.67 -26.58 -6.90
C ALA A 101 10.68 -26.13 -8.00
N GLN A 102 9.85 -27.04 -8.53
CA GLN A 102 8.76 -26.67 -9.45
C GLN A 102 7.74 -25.74 -8.78
N LEU A 103 7.37 -26.00 -7.53
CA LEU A 103 6.49 -25.12 -6.74
C LEU A 103 7.13 -23.76 -6.47
N MET A 104 8.43 -23.72 -6.20
CA MET A 104 9.18 -22.47 -6.05
C MET A 104 9.16 -21.65 -7.35
N LEU A 105 9.38 -22.27 -8.51
CA LEU A 105 9.31 -21.59 -9.81
C LEU A 105 7.92 -21.00 -10.06
N SER A 106 6.85 -21.78 -9.83
CA SER A 106 5.47 -21.29 -9.95
C SER A 106 5.18 -20.12 -9.01
N SER A 107 5.72 -20.16 -7.79
CA SER A 107 5.56 -19.07 -6.81
C SER A 107 6.32 -17.82 -7.25
N CYS A 108 7.47 -17.99 -7.90
CA CYS A 108 8.23 -16.88 -8.46
C CYS A 108 7.48 -16.21 -9.63
N ASP A 109 6.82 -16.98 -10.48
CA ASP A 109 6.05 -16.43 -11.59
C ASP A 109 4.80 -15.66 -11.08
N ASP A 110 4.08 -16.19 -10.10
CA ASP A 110 2.97 -15.46 -9.44
C ASP A 110 3.46 -14.17 -8.76
N ALA A 111 4.59 -14.23 -8.04
CA ALA A 111 5.18 -13.06 -7.41
C ALA A 111 5.60 -11.98 -8.43
N ARG A 112 6.12 -12.38 -9.60
CA ARG A 112 6.45 -11.45 -10.70
C ARG A 112 5.21 -10.79 -11.29
N GLU A 113 4.16 -11.56 -11.56
CA GLU A 113 2.91 -11.03 -12.10
C GLU A 113 2.28 -10.01 -11.13
N ARG A 114 2.20 -10.36 -9.85
CA ARG A 114 1.71 -9.45 -8.79
C ARG A 114 2.58 -8.21 -8.67
N SER A 115 3.91 -8.35 -8.69
CA SER A 115 4.83 -7.22 -8.62
C SER A 115 4.63 -6.25 -9.79
N SER A 116 4.42 -6.77 -11.00
CA SER A 116 4.10 -5.97 -12.19
C SER A 116 2.77 -5.22 -12.05
N ALA A 117 1.73 -5.89 -11.55
CA ALA A 117 0.44 -5.27 -11.29
C ALA A 117 0.55 -4.13 -10.25
N ILE A 118 1.25 -4.37 -9.13
CA ILE A 118 1.47 -3.36 -8.09
C ILE A 118 2.30 -2.19 -8.64
N ALA A 119 3.30 -2.44 -9.51
CA ALA A 119 4.08 -1.37 -10.13
C ALA A 119 3.21 -0.45 -11.00
N SER A 120 2.31 -1.04 -11.80
CA SER A 120 1.34 -0.29 -12.60
C SER A 120 0.41 0.56 -11.73
N THR A 121 -0.19 -0.03 -10.69
CA THR A 121 -1.05 0.70 -9.74
C THR A 121 -0.28 1.82 -9.04
N SER A 122 0.97 1.57 -8.61
CA SER A 122 1.81 2.58 -7.96
C SER A 122 2.12 3.75 -8.89
N LYS A 123 2.29 3.50 -10.19
CA LYS A 123 2.48 4.57 -11.18
C LYS A 123 1.24 5.44 -11.33
N VAL A 124 0.05 4.83 -11.39
CA VAL A 124 -1.22 5.56 -11.39
C VAL A 124 -1.39 6.38 -10.10
N SER A 125 -1.05 5.80 -8.94
CA SER A 125 -1.06 6.52 -7.67
C SER A 125 -0.10 7.71 -7.67
N SER A 126 1.11 7.60 -8.23
CA SER A 126 2.06 8.71 -8.35
C SER A 126 1.48 9.88 -9.14
N THR A 127 0.90 9.63 -10.31
CA THR A 127 0.24 10.66 -11.12
C THR A 127 -0.96 11.29 -10.41
N SER A 128 -1.69 10.50 -9.63
CA SER A 128 -2.82 11.00 -8.82
C SER A 128 -2.33 11.92 -7.70
N VAL A 129 -1.23 11.57 -7.04
CA VAL A 129 -0.57 12.38 -6.00
C VAL A 129 -0.03 13.69 -6.58
N GLU A 130 0.61 13.66 -7.75
CA GLU A 130 1.05 14.88 -8.46
C GLU A 130 -0.12 15.81 -8.80
N SER A 131 -1.24 15.23 -9.24
CA SER A 131 -2.46 15.99 -9.54
C SER A 131 -3.06 16.61 -8.28
N LEU A 132 -3.05 15.87 -7.15
CA LEU A 132 -3.48 16.39 -5.85
C LEU A 132 -2.56 17.50 -5.34
N ALA A 133 -1.25 17.42 -5.57
CA ALA A 133 -0.30 18.48 -5.23
C ALA A 133 -0.62 19.77 -5.98
N ALA A 134 -0.85 19.67 -7.29
CA ALA A 134 -1.26 20.80 -8.11
C ALA A 134 -2.59 21.42 -7.62
N ALA A 135 -3.57 20.59 -7.28
CA ALA A 135 -4.85 21.05 -6.74
C ALA A 135 -4.70 21.74 -5.37
N ALA A 136 -3.84 21.22 -4.49
CA ALA A 136 -3.57 21.82 -3.17
C ALA A 136 -2.87 23.18 -3.29
N ASN A 137 -1.95 23.33 -4.24
CA ASN A 137 -1.31 24.61 -4.55
C ASN A 137 -2.33 25.62 -5.10
N ALA A 138 -3.13 25.22 -6.10
CA ALA A 138 -4.17 26.08 -6.66
C ALA A 138 -5.21 26.50 -5.61
N LEU A 139 -5.55 25.61 -4.67
CA LEU A 139 -6.43 25.94 -3.53
C LEU A 139 -5.79 26.98 -2.60
N SER A 140 -4.48 26.86 -2.33
CA SER A 140 -3.74 27.81 -1.50
C SER A 140 -3.67 29.20 -2.13
N ASP A 141 -3.49 29.26 -3.45
CA ASP A 141 -3.52 30.52 -4.21
C ASP A 141 -4.92 31.15 -4.14
N SER A 142 -5.98 30.35 -4.37
CA SER A 142 -7.37 30.83 -4.29
C SER A 142 -7.73 31.32 -2.88
N ILE A 143 -7.23 30.67 -1.83
CA ILE A 143 -7.43 31.08 -0.43
C ILE A 143 -6.77 32.45 -0.19
N SER A 144 -5.54 32.63 -0.69
CA SER A 144 -4.80 33.90 -0.56
C SER A 144 -5.52 35.06 -1.26
N ASP A 145 -6.10 34.80 -2.43
CA ASP A 145 -6.92 35.78 -3.15
C ASP A 145 -8.19 36.15 -2.40
N ILE A 146 -8.88 35.16 -1.82
CA ILE A 146 -10.07 35.41 -1.00
C ILE A 146 -9.67 36.21 0.25
N GLU A 147 -8.57 35.88 0.92
CA GLU A 147 -8.04 36.63 2.06
C GLU A 147 -7.86 38.12 1.72
N ARG A 148 -7.21 38.42 0.59
CA ARG A 148 -7.04 39.80 0.10
C ARG A 148 -8.38 40.50 -0.16
N GLN A 149 -9.29 39.84 -0.89
CA GLN A 149 -10.62 40.40 -1.19
C GLN A 149 -11.45 40.65 0.07
N THR A 150 -11.33 39.78 1.07
CA THR A 150 -12.02 39.91 2.36
C THR A 150 -11.48 41.11 3.15
N GLY A 151 -10.16 41.33 3.10
CA GLY A 151 -9.52 42.54 3.62
C GLY A 151 -10.00 43.82 2.95
N GLU A 152 -10.06 43.82 1.61
CA GLU A 152 -10.58 44.96 0.83
C GLU A 152 -12.06 45.25 1.16
N ALA A 153 -12.90 44.22 1.24
CA ALA A 153 -14.30 44.34 1.60
C ALA A 153 -14.49 44.95 3.00
N THR A 154 -13.62 44.59 3.95
CA THR A 154 -13.61 45.19 5.31
C THR A 154 -13.33 46.69 5.23
N GLY A 155 -12.33 47.10 4.44
CA GLY A 155 -12.00 48.51 4.24
C GLY A 155 -13.12 49.31 3.57
N VAL A 156 -13.82 48.71 2.61
CA VAL A 156 -15.00 49.32 1.96
C VAL A 156 -16.13 49.50 2.96
N ALA A 157 -16.44 48.49 3.77
CA ALA A 157 -17.48 48.59 4.80
C ALA A 157 -17.18 49.68 5.84
N GLN A 158 -15.92 49.77 6.32
CA GLN A 158 -15.50 50.83 7.23
C GLN A 158 -15.59 52.22 6.61
N THR A 159 -15.27 52.35 5.33
CA THR A 159 -15.41 53.62 4.60
C THR A 159 -16.88 54.00 4.42
N GLY A 160 -17.75 53.05 4.08
CA GLY A 160 -19.19 53.26 4.01
C GLY A 160 -19.79 53.69 5.34
N MET A 161 -19.36 53.08 6.46
CA MET A 161 -19.78 53.50 7.81
C MET A 161 -19.45 54.96 8.10
N ARG A 162 -18.24 55.42 7.73
CA ARG A 162 -17.84 56.83 7.89
C ARG A 162 -18.69 57.76 7.04
N GLN A 163 -18.93 57.41 5.78
CA GLN A 163 -19.78 58.22 4.88
C GLN A 163 -21.22 58.35 5.39
N VAL A 164 -21.78 57.29 5.96
CA VAL A 164 -23.12 57.34 6.58
C VAL A 164 -23.12 58.22 7.82
N ALA A 165 -22.08 58.16 8.65
CA ALA A 165 -21.94 59.02 9.82
C ALA A 165 -21.85 60.51 9.43
N GLU A 166 -21.01 60.86 8.46
CA GLU A 166 -20.89 62.22 7.90
C GLU A 166 -22.23 62.70 7.32
N THR A 167 -22.93 61.85 6.58
CA THR A 167 -24.24 62.20 6.00
C THR A 167 -25.29 62.44 7.09
N ASN A 168 -25.30 61.64 8.17
CA ASN A 168 -26.18 61.87 9.30
C ASN A 168 -25.92 63.21 10.00
N GLU A 169 -24.65 63.61 10.13
CA GLU A 169 -24.28 64.91 10.71
C GLU A 169 -24.80 66.08 9.84
N VAL A 170 -24.64 65.99 8.52
CA VAL A 170 -25.16 66.99 7.58
C VAL A 170 -26.68 67.09 7.65
N VAL A 171 -27.38 65.96 7.70
CA VAL A 171 -28.86 65.92 7.78
C VAL A 171 -29.35 66.44 9.13
N ALA A 172 -28.63 66.17 10.22
CA ALA A 172 -28.93 66.72 11.54
C ALA A 172 -28.80 68.25 11.53
N GLY A 173 -27.71 68.79 10.99
CA GLY A 173 -27.52 70.24 10.86
C GLY A 173 -28.59 70.92 9.98
N LEU A 174 -29.06 70.24 8.93
CA LEU A 174 -30.20 70.71 8.13
C LEU A 174 -31.49 70.77 8.96
N SER A 175 -31.76 69.74 9.77
CA SER A 175 -32.92 69.70 10.67
C SER A 175 -32.91 70.89 11.65
N ASP A 176 -31.76 71.17 12.25
CA ASP A 176 -31.59 72.31 13.16
C ASP A 176 -31.81 73.65 12.46
N THR A 177 -31.23 73.83 11.27
CA THR A 177 -31.43 75.04 10.45
C THR A 177 -32.90 75.24 10.09
N VAL A 178 -33.60 74.18 9.72
CA VAL A 178 -35.03 74.23 9.36
C VAL A 178 -35.89 74.56 10.58
N ASN A 179 -35.53 74.08 11.77
CA ASN A 179 -36.18 74.45 13.02
C ASN A 179 -36.01 75.95 13.34
N GLU A 180 -34.82 76.50 13.16
CA GLU A 180 -34.55 77.94 13.34
C GLU A 180 -35.38 78.79 12.37
N ILE A 181 -35.43 78.41 11.08
CA ILE A 181 -36.27 79.09 10.08
C ILE A 181 -37.74 79.03 10.51
N GLY A 182 -38.21 77.89 11.02
CA GLY A 182 -39.57 77.73 11.54
C GLY A 182 -39.90 78.71 12.66
N GLN A 183 -38.98 78.95 13.59
CA GLN A 183 -39.16 79.93 14.66
C GLN A 183 -39.26 81.36 14.12
N VAL A 184 -38.41 81.72 13.15
CA VAL A 184 -38.43 83.04 12.51
C VAL A 184 -39.73 83.27 11.74
N VAL A 185 -40.17 82.29 10.96
CA VAL A 185 -41.43 82.38 10.20
C VAL A 185 -42.64 82.48 11.13
N GLY A 186 -42.63 81.75 12.25
CA GLY A 186 -43.67 81.88 13.29
C GLY A 186 -43.73 83.28 13.89
N MET A 187 -42.58 83.90 14.17
CA MET A 187 -42.50 85.28 14.65
C MET A 187 -43.02 86.28 13.60
N ILE A 188 -42.69 86.09 12.30
CA ILE A 188 -43.22 86.94 11.23
C ILE A 188 -44.74 86.81 11.14
N GLY A 189 -45.29 85.61 11.30
CA GLY A 189 -46.73 85.38 11.35
C GLY A 189 -47.40 86.15 12.48
N GLN A 190 -46.83 86.13 13.69
CA GLN A 190 -47.30 86.91 14.83
C GLN A 190 -47.25 88.43 14.56
N ILE A 191 -46.16 88.92 13.94
CA ILE A 191 -46.03 90.34 13.56
C ILE A 191 -47.10 90.71 12.52
N ALA A 192 -47.37 89.86 11.53
CA ALA A 192 -48.39 90.09 10.52
C ALA A 192 -49.79 90.16 11.14
N GLU A 193 -50.11 89.25 12.07
CA GLU A 193 -51.39 89.26 12.81
C GLU A 193 -51.54 90.52 13.66
N GLN A 194 -50.51 90.91 14.40
CA GLN A 194 -50.50 92.12 15.21
C GLN A 194 -50.62 93.39 14.34
N THR A 195 -49.96 93.41 13.19
CA THR A 195 -50.03 94.51 12.21
C THR A 195 -51.43 94.61 11.62
N ASN A 196 -52.08 93.48 11.31
CA ASN A 196 -53.46 93.43 10.84
C ASN A 196 -54.44 93.96 11.89
N LEU A 197 -54.24 93.63 13.18
CA LEU A 197 -55.04 94.16 14.29
C LEU A 197 -54.85 95.67 14.49
N LEU A 198 -53.60 96.15 14.42
CA LEU A 198 -53.29 97.58 14.49
C LEU A 198 -53.92 98.35 13.33
N ALA A 199 -53.82 97.82 12.11
CA ALA A 199 -54.41 98.41 10.91
C ALA A 199 -55.95 98.41 10.96
N LEU A 200 -56.57 97.37 11.53
CA LEU A 200 -58.00 97.31 11.79
C LEU A 200 -58.44 98.41 12.77
N ASN A 201 -57.75 98.54 13.89
CA ASN A 201 -58.01 99.59 14.88
C ASN A 201 -57.85 101.00 14.27
N ALA A 202 -56.81 101.21 13.45
CA ALA A 202 -56.61 102.47 12.74
C ALA A 202 -57.73 102.76 11.71
N THR A 203 -58.25 101.72 11.05
CA THR A 203 -59.39 101.84 10.13
C THR A 203 -60.66 102.25 10.88
N ILE A 204 -60.91 101.65 12.05
CA ILE A 204 -62.05 102.00 12.92
C ILE A 204 -61.96 103.46 13.38
N GLU A 205 -60.80 103.89 13.87
CA GLU A 205 -60.63 105.26 14.37
C GLU A 205 -60.68 106.31 13.24
N SER A 206 -60.17 105.95 12.06
CA SER A 206 -60.28 106.79 10.85
C SER A 206 -61.74 106.97 10.40
N ALA A 207 -62.58 105.93 10.52
CA ALA A 207 -64.01 106.01 10.27
C ALA A 207 -64.72 106.91 11.30
N ARG A 208 -64.25 106.90 12.55
CA ARG A 208 -64.74 107.73 13.65
C ARG A 208 -64.45 109.22 13.45
N ALA A 209 -63.32 109.56 12.82
CA ALA A 209 -62.92 110.92 12.47
C ALA A 209 -63.65 111.51 11.23
N GLY A 210 -64.52 110.74 10.57
CA GLY A 210 -65.35 111.22 9.46
C GLY A 210 -64.54 111.68 8.24
N MET A 211 -64.87 112.87 7.69
CA MET A 211 -64.22 113.39 6.47
C MET A 211 -62.72 113.70 6.64
N ALA A 212 -62.26 114.00 7.85
CA ALA A 212 -60.85 114.29 8.14
C ALA A 212 -59.96 113.02 8.13
N GLY A 213 -60.54 111.84 8.35
CA GLY A 213 -59.82 110.56 8.44
C GLY A 213 -59.71 109.78 7.11
N LYS A 214 -60.30 110.26 6.01
CA LYS A 214 -60.38 109.50 4.74
C LYS A 214 -59.01 109.06 4.18
N GLY A 215 -57.99 109.92 4.23
CA GLY A 215 -56.64 109.57 3.77
C GLY A 215 -55.98 108.49 4.63
N PHE A 216 -56.15 108.57 5.95
CA PHE A 216 -55.67 107.56 6.89
C PHE A 216 -56.40 106.23 6.75
N ALA A 217 -57.71 106.25 6.47
CA ALA A 217 -58.49 105.04 6.24
C ALA A 217 -57.97 104.22 5.04
N VAL A 218 -57.54 104.89 3.96
CA VAL A 218 -56.96 104.21 2.78
C VAL A 218 -55.63 103.54 3.15
N VAL A 219 -54.73 104.25 3.84
CA VAL A 219 -53.45 103.70 4.28
C VAL A 219 -53.66 102.52 5.25
N ALA A 220 -54.57 102.66 6.21
CA ALA A 220 -54.88 101.59 7.16
C ALA A 220 -55.45 100.35 6.45
N SER A 221 -56.31 100.52 5.44
CA SER A 221 -56.82 99.41 4.62
C SER A 221 -55.72 98.74 3.80
N GLU A 222 -54.77 99.50 3.26
CA GLU A 222 -53.65 98.96 2.49
C GLU A 222 -52.69 98.17 3.38
N VAL A 223 -52.34 98.70 4.57
CA VAL A 223 -51.54 97.99 5.58
C VAL A 223 -52.24 96.71 6.03
N LYS A 224 -53.56 96.75 6.22
CA LYS A 224 -54.35 95.56 6.57
C LYS A 224 -54.27 94.49 5.48
N ASN A 225 -54.38 94.87 4.20
CA ASN A 225 -54.25 93.95 3.07
C ASN A 225 -52.84 93.35 2.97
N LEU A 226 -51.80 94.16 3.10
CA LEU A 226 -50.39 93.73 3.14
C LEU A 226 -50.14 92.75 4.29
N ALA A 227 -50.65 93.04 5.48
CA ALA A 227 -50.55 92.15 6.64
C ALA A 227 -51.27 90.81 6.39
N GLY A 228 -52.44 90.83 5.75
CA GLY A 228 -53.17 89.61 5.35
C GLY A 228 -52.48 88.83 4.23
N GLN A 229 -51.74 89.48 3.32
CA GLN A 229 -50.88 88.79 2.35
C GLN A 229 -49.65 88.17 3.04
N ALA A 230 -49.01 88.90 3.94
CA ALA A 230 -47.87 88.41 4.72
C ALA A 230 -48.26 87.18 5.56
N GLY A 231 -49.41 87.21 6.24
CA GLY A 231 -49.94 86.08 7.00
C GLY A 231 -50.11 84.81 6.14
N ARG A 232 -50.75 84.94 4.97
CA ARG A 232 -50.92 83.83 4.03
C ARG A 232 -49.58 83.30 3.51
N ALA A 233 -48.65 84.18 3.17
CA ALA A 233 -47.31 83.78 2.76
C ALA A 233 -46.57 83.03 3.88
N THR A 234 -46.69 83.47 5.15
CA THR A 234 -46.10 82.75 6.29
C THR A 234 -46.75 81.38 6.52
N GLU A 235 -48.05 81.21 6.30
CA GLU A 235 -48.71 79.90 6.36
C GLU A 235 -48.17 78.94 5.28
N GLU A 236 -48.04 79.42 4.03
CA GLU A 236 -47.47 78.63 2.94
C GLU A 236 -46.02 78.21 3.24
N VAL A 237 -45.19 79.12 3.74
CA VAL A 237 -43.80 78.81 4.13
C VAL A 237 -43.77 77.83 5.30
N THR A 238 -44.68 77.95 6.27
CA THR A 238 -44.78 77.00 7.39
C THR A 238 -45.10 75.59 6.90
N GLN A 239 -46.02 75.44 5.94
CA GLN A 239 -46.29 74.14 5.32
C GLN A 239 -45.06 73.58 4.60
N LYS A 240 -44.28 74.42 3.92
CA LYS A 240 -43.02 73.99 3.27
C LYS A 240 -41.96 73.55 4.28
N ILE A 241 -41.84 74.23 5.42
CA ILE A 241 -40.93 73.85 6.51
C ILE A 241 -41.32 72.49 7.07
N GLN A 242 -42.61 72.24 7.32
CA GLN A 242 -43.10 70.93 7.77
C GLN A 242 -42.77 69.82 6.77
N GLN A 243 -42.97 70.07 5.47
CA GLN A 243 -42.61 69.11 4.41
C GLN A 243 -41.09 68.81 4.42
N ILE A 244 -40.25 69.84 4.59
CA ILE A 244 -38.79 69.67 4.66
C ILE A 244 -38.40 68.86 5.89
N GLN A 245 -38.99 69.14 7.06
CA GLN A 245 -38.74 68.37 8.29
C GLN A 245 -39.14 66.90 8.13
N GLU A 246 -40.30 66.62 7.53
CA GLU A 246 -40.75 65.25 7.27
C GLU A 246 -39.77 64.49 6.36
N VAL A 247 -39.33 65.11 5.27
CA VAL A 247 -38.34 64.53 4.35
C VAL A 247 -36.99 64.31 5.05
N THR A 248 -36.56 65.25 5.88
CA THR A 248 -35.31 65.17 6.66
C THR A 248 -35.35 64.02 7.65
N ASN A 249 -36.44 63.87 8.41
CA ASN A 249 -36.64 62.75 9.33
C ASN A 249 -36.63 61.39 8.61
N ARG A 250 -37.28 61.31 7.43
CA ARG A 250 -37.23 60.10 6.59
C ARG A 250 -35.81 59.81 6.09
N ALA A 251 -35.03 60.82 5.76
CA ALA A 251 -33.63 60.66 5.35
C ALA A 251 -32.79 60.08 6.51
N VAL A 252 -32.92 60.58 7.73
CA VAL A 252 -32.24 60.04 8.93
C VAL A 252 -32.61 58.57 9.17
N ALA A 253 -33.90 58.23 9.11
CA ALA A 253 -34.35 56.85 9.28
C ALA A 253 -33.74 55.92 8.21
N THR A 254 -33.68 56.39 6.97
CA THR A 254 -33.07 55.66 5.85
C THR A 254 -31.57 55.45 6.08
N MET A 255 -30.84 56.50 6.49
CA MET A 255 -29.41 56.41 6.78
C MET A 255 -29.10 55.48 7.95
N THR A 256 -29.96 55.45 8.97
CA THR A 256 -29.85 54.49 10.08
C THR A 256 -29.97 53.04 9.58
N SER A 257 -30.92 52.77 8.68
CA SER A 257 -31.08 51.44 8.07
C SER A 257 -29.89 51.06 7.18
N VAL A 258 -29.32 52.03 6.44
CA VAL A 258 -28.09 51.82 5.67
C VAL A 258 -26.91 51.49 6.60
N ALA A 259 -26.73 52.21 7.71
CA ALA A 259 -25.69 51.92 8.71
C ALA A 259 -25.78 50.48 9.23
N GLN A 260 -26.98 50.04 9.63
CA GLN A 260 -27.20 48.66 10.10
C GLN A 260 -26.87 47.61 9.01
N THR A 261 -27.17 47.92 7.75
CA THR A 261 -26.84 47.03 6.63
C THR A 261 -25.33 46.92 6.45
N ILE A 262 -24.59 48.02 6.53
CA ILE A 262 -23.13 48.03 6.41
C ILE A 262 -22.47 47.32 7.60
N GLU A 263 -22.97 47.52 8.82
CA GLU A 263 -22.51 46.79 10.01
C GLU A 263 -22.68 45.28 9.84
N ARG A 264 -23.84 44.84 9.34
CA ARG A 264 -24.10 43.43 9.05
C ARG A 264 -23.17 42.88 7.96
N ILE A 265 -22.85 43.68 6.94
CA ILE A 265 -21.83 43.32 5.94
C ILE A 265 -20.47 43.10 6.62
N GLY A 266 -20.04 43.99 7.52
CA GLY A 266 -18.80 43.84 8.30
C GLY A 266 -18.75 42.53 9.11
N GLY A 267 -19.86 42.14 9.73
CA GLY A 267 -19.98 40.87 10.45
C GLY A 267 -19.86 39.63 9.54
N ILE A 268 -20.46 39.69 8.34
CA ILE A 268 -20.34 38.62 7.33
C ILE A 268 -18.88 38.49 6.86
N VAL A 269 -18.22 39.60 6.55
CA VAL A 269 -16.83 39.63 6.10
C VAL A 269 -15.90 39.06 7.18
N THR A 270 -16.12 39.39 8.45
CA THR A 270 -15.37 38.80 9.59
C THR A 270 -15.57 37.28 9.67
N SER A 271 -16.80 36.80 9.45
CA SER A 271 -17.11 35.36 9.46
C SER A 271 -16.45 34.63 8.28
N ILE A 272 -16.38 35.27 7.10
CA ILE A 272 -15.66 34.75 5.94
C ILE A 272 -14.17 34.67 6.25
N ALA A 273 -13.56 35.71 6.80
CA ALA A 273 -12.13 35.70 7.16
C ALA A 273 -11.77 34.52 8.08
N ALA A 274 -12.58 34.27 9.12
CA ALA A 274 -12.38 33.12 10.01
C ALA A 274 -12.59 31.76 9.30
N ALA A 275 -13.44 31.68 8.29
CA ALA A 275 -13.58 30.47 7.48
C ALA A 275 -12.38 30.25 6.56
N VAL A 276 -11.85 31.32 5.97
CA VAL A 276 -10.68 31.30 5.08
C VAL A 276 -9.42 30.89 5.84
N GLU A 277 -9.21 31.41 7.05
CA GLU A 277 -8.08 31.01 7.91
C GLU A 277 -8.11 29.49 8.22
N ARG A 278 -9.30 28.94 8.52
CA ARG A 278 -9.46 27.49 8.70
C ARG A 278 -9.20 26.71 7.42
N GLN A 279 -9.64 27.19 6.27
CA GLN A 279 -9.36 26.57 4.97
C GLN A 279 -7.86 26.60 4.64
N SER A 280 -7.16 27.69 4.99
CA SER A 280 -5.69 27.80 4.82
C SER A 280 -4.95 26.70 5.60
N GLY A 281 -5.36 26.46 6.85
CA GLY A 281 -4.83 25.34 7.66
C GLY A 281 -5.12 23.96 7.05
N ALA A 282 -6.34 23.76 6.54
CA ALA A 282 -6.72 22.52 5.87
C ALA A 282 -5.91 22.28 4.58
N ALA A 283 -5.71 23.31 3.76
CA ALA A 283 -4.93 23.24 2.53
C ALA A 283 -3.45 22.87 2.81
N LYS A 284 -2.84 23.47 3.84
CA LYS A 284 -1.48 23.10 4.29
C LYS A 284 -1.40 21.63 4.74
N THR A 285 -2.41 21.15 5.45
CA THR A 285 -2.47 19.75 5.89
C THR A 285 -2.62 18.80 4.70
N ILE A 286 -3.43 19.17 3.69
CA ILE A 286 -3.57 18.40 2.45
C ILE A 286 -2.23 18.33 1.72
N ALA A 287 -1.52 19.46 1.55
CA ALA A 287 -0.21 19.49 0.92
C ALA A 287 0.79 18.57 1.63
N HIS A 288 0.84 18.60 2.96
CA HIS A 288 1.68 17.71 3.75
C HIS A 288 1.34 16.22 3.58
N ASN A 289 0.05 15.88 3.54
CA ASN A 289 -0.40 14.51 3.31
C ASN A 289 -0.06 14.02 1.89
N VAL A 290 -0.12 14.92 0.90
CA VAL A 290 0.27 14.64 -0.48
C VAL A 290 1.77 14.34 -0.58
N ASP A 291 2.62 15.12 0.09
CA ASP A 291 4.06 14.84 0.16
C ASP A 291 4.35 13.47 0.80
N THR A 292 3.67 13.18 1.92
CA THR A 292 3.80 11.88 2.60
C THR A 292 3.34 10.73 1.71
N ALA A 293 2.23 10.90 0.98
CA ALA A 293 1.73 9.92 0.03
C ALA A 293 2.72 9.72 -1.13
N SER A 294 3.34 10.80 -1.65
CA SER A 294 4.34 10.76 -2.71
C SER A 294 5.54 9.90 -2.32
N ASP A 295 6.09 10.13 -1.12
CA ASP A 295 7.19 9.34 -0.59
C ASP A 295 6.78 7.89 -0.31
N GLY A 296 5.53 7.67 0.11
CA GLY A 296 4.92 6.34 0.20
C GLY A 296 4.95 5.60 -1.14
N THR A 297 4.49 6.23 -2.23
CA THR A 297 4.52 5.62 -3.57
C THR A 297 5.94 5.32 -4.05
N LYS A 298 6.91 6.21 -3.78
CA LYS A 298 8.32 5.98 -4.13
C LYS A 298 8.90 4.77 -3.38
N ARG A 299 8.58 4.64 -2.09
CA ARG A 299 9.02 3.49 -1.28
C ARG A 299 8.45 2.19 -1.80
N VAL A 300 7.16 2.16 -2.13
CA VAL A 300 6.52 0.99 -2.74
C VAL A 300 7.22 0.59 -4.05
N TYR A 301 7.58 1.56 -4.89
CA TYR A 301 8.33 1.28 -6.12
C TYR A 301 9.68 0.59 -5.85
N SER A 302 10.45 1.11 -4.89
CA SER A 302 11.73 0.51 -4.49
C SER A 302 11.56 -0.89 -3.90
N ASP A 303 10.53 -1.11 -3.09
CA ASP A 303 10.25 -2.43 -2.53
C ASP A 303 9.86 -3.45 -3.61
N ILE A 304 9.14 -3.02 -4.64
CA ILE A 304 8.81 -3.88 -5.80
C ILE A 304 10.07 -4.28 -6.57
N GLU A 305 11.03 -3.37 -6.78
CA GLU A 305 12.31 -3.72 -7.42
C GLU A 305 13.09 -4.75 -6.61
N ARG A 306 13.08 -4.62 -5.28
CA ARG A 306 13.72 -5.59 -4.37
C ARG A 306 13.03 -6.96 -4.43
N VAL A 307 11.69 -6.99 -4.45
CA VAL A 307 10.92 -8.23 -4.62
C VAL A 307 11.20 -8.88 -5.97
N ALA A 308 11.26 -8.11 -7.06
CA ALA A 308 11.58 -8.62 -8.38
C ALA A 308 12.97 -9.27 -8.42
N SER A 309 13.97 -8.61 -7.83
CA SER A 309 15.34 -9.15 -7.72
C SER A 309 15.41 -10.43 -6.87
N ALA A 310 14.76 -10.44 -5.70
CA ALA A 310 14.70 -11.62 -4.83
C ALA A 310 14.00 -12.80 -5.51
N THR A 311 12.94 -12.52 -6.27
CA THR A 311 12.20 -13.52 -7.04
C THR A 311 13.04 -14.09 -8.17
N GLU A 312 13.84 -13.27 -8.87
CA GLU A 312 14.77 -13.74 -9.88
C GLU A 312 15.85 -14.65 -9.28
N SER A 313 16.44 -14.28 -8.15
CA SER A 313 17.43 -15.10 -7.45
C SER A 313 16.84 -16.42 -6.97
N THR A 314 15.61 -16.40 -6.45
CA THR A 314 14.89 -17.60 -6.01
C THR A 314 14.60 -18.53 -7.19
N GLY A 315 14.20 -17.98 -8.34
CA GLY A 315 14.00 -18.74 -9.57
C GLY A 315 15.28 -19.42 -10.07
N LYS A 316 16.42 -18.72 -10.05
CA LYS A 316 17.74 -19.31 -10.38
C LYS A 316 18.09 -20.47 -9.45
N THR A 317 17.91 -20.27 -8.14
CA THR A 317 18.19 -21.29 -7.12
C THR A 317 17.28 -22.52 -7.31
N ALA A 318 16.00 -22.30 -7.59
CA ALA A 318 15.06 -23.40 -7.84
C ALA A 318 15.47 -24.21 -9.09
N ASP A 319 15.90 -23.56 -10.16
CA ASP A 319 16.41 -24.24 -11.36
C ASP A 319 17.67 -25.08 -11.06
N GLU A 320 18.60 -24.56 -10.25
CA GLU A 320 19.77 -25.30 -9.78
C GLU A 320 19.40 -26.52 -8.93
N VAL A 321 18.41 -26.39 -8.04
CA VAL A 321 17.89 -27.51 -7.24
C VAL A 321 17.24 -28.56 -8.14
N MET A 322 16.45 -28.15 -9.15
CA MET A 322 15.88 -29.08 -10.13
C MET A 322 16.95 -29.87 -10.88
N ARG A 323 18.00 -29.19 -11.36
CA ARG A 323 19.12 -29.83 -12.06
C ARG A 323 19.87 -30.80 -11.16
N SER A 324 20.14 -30.39 -9.91
CA SER A 324 20.83 -31.22 -8.92
C SER A 324 20.01 -32.46 -8.54
N ALA A 325 18.70 -32.30 -8.33
CA ALA A 325 17.78 -33.39 -8.06
C ALA A 325 17.75 -34.40 -9.21
N ARG A 326 17.66 -33.93 -10.47
CA ARG A 326 17.74 -34.82 -11.65
C ARG A 326 19.06 -35.58 -11.69
N SER A 327 20.18 -34.89 -11.48
CA SER A 327 21.50 -35.53 -11.45
C SER A 327 21.62 -36.58 -10.35
N VAL A 328 21.04 -36.35 -9.17
CA VAL A 328 21.03 -37.31 -8.07
C VAL A 328 20.20 -38.54 -8.44
N ASN A 329 19.03 -38.35 -9.05
CA ASN A 329 18.18 -39.44 -9.52
C ASN A 329 18.88 -40.30 -10.59
N ASP A 330 19.56 -39.66 -11.55
CA ASP A 330 20.35 -40.35 -12.58
C ASP A 330 21.49 -41.17 -11.95
N LYS A 331 22.20 -40.60 -10.96
CA LYS A 331 23.28 -41.30 -10.24
C LYS A 331 22.77 -42.45 -9.37
N ALA A 332 21.58 -42.32 -8.79
CA ALA A 332 20.93 -43.41 -8.06
C ALA A 332 20.60 -44.59 -9.00
N HIS A 333 20.11 -44.29 -10.20
CA HIS A 333 19.83 -45.30 -11.23
C HIS A 333 21.12 -45.97 -11.73
N ASP A 334 22.18 -45.20 -12.00
CA ASP A 334 23.51 -45.72 -12.37
C ASP A 334 24.06 -46.68 -11.30
N LEU A 335 23.94 -46.31 -10.02
CA LEU A 335 24.40 -47.12 -8.89
C LEU A 335 23.63 -48.45 -8.82
N ARG A 336 22.30 -48.40 -8.97
CA ARG A 336 21.46 -49.62 -9.00
C ARG A 336 21.87 -50.55 -10.11
N ALA A 337 22.00 -50.03 -11.34
CA ALA A 337 22.42 -50.82 -12.49
C ALA A 337 23.81 -51.45 -12.31
N THR A 338 24.75 -50.70 -11.71
CA THR A 338 26.11 -51.18 -11.43
C THR A 338 26.12 -52.31 -10.40
N VAL A 339 25.34 -52.17 -9.32
CA VAL A 339 25.23 -53.21 -8.28
C VAL A 339 24.52 -54.44 -8.81
N ASP A 340 23.43 -54.28 -9.57
CA ASP A 340 22.73 -55.41 -10.18
C ASP A 340 23.66 -56.19 -11.12
N GLY A 341 24.45 -55.50 -11.93
CA GLY A 341 25.46 -56.11 -12.79
C GLY A 341 26.59 -56.82 -12.02
N PHE A 342 27.03 -56.26 -10.90
CA PHE A 342 28.02 -56.89 -10.02
C PHE A 342 27.46 -58.17 -9.37
N LEU A 343 26.25 -58.11 -8.83
CA LEU A 343 25.57 -59.25 -8.21
C LEU A 343 25.32 -60.37 -9.23
N GLN A 344 24.95 -60.02 -10.46
CA GLN A 344 24.78 -61.00 -11.53
C GLN A 344 26.09 -61.74 -11.84
N LYS A 345 27.22 -61.02 -11.93
CA LYS A 345 28.55 -61.62 -12.12
C LYS A 345 28.99 -62.48 -10.93
N LEU A 346 28.62 -62.08 -9.71
CA LEU A 346 28.94 -62.83 -8.50
C LEU A 346 28.15 -64.14 -8.40
N ARG A 347 26.90 -64.15 -8.86
CA ARG A 347 26.03 -65.35 -8.89
C ARG A 347 26.42 -66.34 -9.98
N SER A 348 27.11 -65.89 -11.04
CA SER A 348 27.57 -66.74 -12.14
C SER A 348 29.00 -67.28 -11.99
N ALA A 349 29.70 -66.91 -10.90
CA ALA A 349 31.06 -67.36 -10.55
C ALA A 349 31.05 -68.46 -9.46
#